data_AF-A0A7S4QCP2-F1
#
_entry.id   AF-A0A7S4QCP2-F1
#
_cell.length_a   1.000
_cell.length_b   1.000
_cell.length_c   1.000
_cell.angle_alpha   90.00
_cell.angle_beta   90.00
_cell.angle_gamma   90.00
#
_symmetry.space_group_name_H-M   'P 1'
#
loop_
_entity.id
_entity.type
_entity.pdbx_description
1 polymer ?
#
loop_
_entity_poly.entity_id
_entity_poly.type
_entity_poly.pdbx_seq_one_letter_code
_entity_poly.pdbx_strand_id
1 'polypeptide(L)'
;TASERICILDIDVQGVKNIKKKIASTNQQLKIPSPYFIFVAPPSMEILEQRLRDRKTESEADILKRLSNAAEEVEYGTKGGNFDAVIINDDLERAFESLSAVLVGWYPHLSSVSNELHPHPIVVAGPSGVGKGTLINKILEKYNSIPIQKDQTKDYFGFSVSHTTRQPRPGEVDGTHYHYTTMDHMKEMVKHDEFVEYAEVHGNMYGTR
;
A
#
# COMPACT_ATOMS: atom_id res chain seq x y z
N THR A 1 3.45 21.26 5.80
CA THR A 1 3.65 21.60 4.36
C THR A 1 3.60 20.34 3.50
N ALA A 2 2.54 19.54 3.64
CA ALA A 2 2.37 18.24 2.97
C ALA A 2 1.33 18.27 1.82
N SER A 3 0.98 19.46 1.30
CA SER A 3 -0.27 19.67 0.55
C SER A 3 -0.17 19.53 -0.98
N GLU A 4 0.92 19.00 -1.54
CA GLU A 4 1.11 18.93 -3.01
C GLU A 4 1.53 17.54 -3.54
N ARG A 5 1.70 16.53 -2.68
CA ARG A 5 2.10 15.18 -3.10
C ARG A 5 0.92 14.22 -3.04
N ILE A 6 0.86 13.31 -4.00
CA ILE A 6 -0.04 12.14 -3.95
C ILE A 6 0.52 11.17 -2.89
N CYS A 7 -0.27 10.87 -1.86
CA CYS A 7 0.15 9.95 -0.81
C CYS A 7 -0.07 8.50 -1.25
N ILE A 8 0.95 7.65 -1.12
CA ILE A 8 0.87 6.20 -1.31
C ILE A 8 0.86 5.54 0.06
N LEU A 9 -0.10 4.65 0.26
CA LEU A 9 -0.31 3.89 1.49
C LEU A 9 -0.13 2.39 1.17
N ASP A 10 0.81 1.72 1.84
CA ASP A 10 0.91 0.24 1.80
C ASP A 10 0.05 -0.33 2.93
N ILE A 11 -1.10 -0.90 2.55
CA ILE A 11 -2.13 -1.39 3.47
C ILE A 11 -2.52 -2.81 3.06
N ASP A 12 -2.76 -3.69 4.03
CA ASP A 12 -3.30 -5.01 3.73
C ASP A 12 -4.78 -4.97 3.29
N VAL A 13 -5.29 -6.11 2.81
CA VAL A 13 -6.68 -6.20 2.30
C VAL A 13 -7.72 -5.98 3.42
N GLN A 14 -7.39 -6.29 4.67
CA GLN A 14 -8.31 -6.06 5.79
C GLN A 14 -8.40 -4.57 6.13
N GLY A 15 -7.28 -3.85 6.12
CA GLY A 15 -7.23 -2.40 6.21
C GLY A 15 -8.02 -1.72 5.09
N VAL A 16 -7.89 -2.20 3.85
CA VAL A 16 -8.73 -1.73 2.71
C VAL A 16 -10.23 -1.90 2.99
N LYS A 17 -10.66 -3.07 3.49
CA LYS A 17 -12.06 -3.31 3.85
C LYS A 17 -12.54 -2.32 4.93
N ASN A 18 -11.69 -2.03 5.92
CA ASN A 18 -12.03 -1.10 7.00
C ASN A 18 -12.12 0.34 6.52
N ILE A 19 -11.18 0.79 5.67
CA ILE A 19 -11.25 2.10 5.02
C ILE A 19 -12.57 2.21 4.23
N LYS A 20 -12.85 1.25 3.35
CA LYS A 20 -14.09 1.29 2.53
C LYS A 20 -15.36 1.31 3.37
N LYS A 21 -15.41 0.54 4.47
CA LYS A 21 -16.53 0.58 5.42
C LYS A 21 -16.69 1.96 6.06
N LYS A 22 -15.59 2.57 6.54
CA LYS A 22 -15.61 3.93 7.11
C LYS A 22 -16.09 4.96 6.10
N ILE A 23 -15.61 4.88 4.86
CA ILE A 23 -16.04 5.76 3.76
C ILE A 23 -17.56 5.60 3.51
N ALA A 24 -18.05 4.35 3.46
CA ALA A 24 -19.46 4.08 3.24
C ALA A 24 -20.37 4.46 4.42
N SER A 25 -19.88 4.35 5.67
CA SER A 25 -20.67 4.64 6.87
C SER A 25 -20.74 6.13 7.22
N THR A 26 -19.82 6.93 6.68
CA THR A 26 -19.72 8.35 7.01
C THR A 26 -20.50 9.16 5.98
N ASN A 27 -21.67 9.70 6.35
CA ASN A 27 -22.40 10.72 5.55
C ASN A 27 -21.65 12.06 5.45
N GLN A 28 -20.45 12.12 6.02
CA GLN A 28 -19.60 13.29 6.10
C GLN A 28 -18.54 13.16 5.02
N GLN A 29 -18.39 14.20 4.23
CA GLN A 29 -17.30 14.37 3.29
C GLN A 29 -15.97 14.14 4.05
N LEU A 30 -15.24 13.08 3.69
CA LEU A 30 -13.89 12.85 4.22
C LEU A 30 -13.11 14.18 4.09
N LYS A 31 -12.34 14.55 5.12
CA LYS A 31 -11.44 15.73 5.04
C LYS A 31 -10.39 15.60 3.93
N ILE A 32 -10.24 14.39 3.38
CA ILE A 32 -9.35 14.03 2.28
C ILE A 32 -10.17 13.50 1.09
N PRO A 33 -9.71 13.66 -0.17
CA PRO A 33 -10.36 13.04 -1.31
C PRO A 33 -10.43 11.51 -1.16
N SER A 34 -11.45 10.88 -1.74
CA SER A 34 -11.58 9.42 -1.70
C SER A 34 -10.34 8.76 -2.33
N PRO A 35 -9.67 7.82 -1.68
CA PRO A 35 -8.50 7.17 -2.24
C PRO A 35 -8.86 6.30 -3.45
N TYR A 36 -7.91 6.15 -4.37
CA TYR A 36 -7.92 5.06 -5.35
C TYR A 36 -7.25 3.82 -4.74
N PHE A 37 -7.78 2.65 -5.08
CA PHE A 37 -7.34 1.37 -4.57
C PHE A 37 -6.74 0.52 -5.68
N ILE A 38 -5.47 0.13 -5.51
CA ILE A 38 -4.76 -0.80 -6.40
C ILE A 38 -4.52 -2.11 -5.68
N PHE A 39 -4.93 -3.22 -6.29
CA PHE A 39 -4.55 -4.55 -5.83
C PHE A 39 -3.38 -5.09 -6.65
N VAL A 40 -2.31 -5.51 -5.99
CA VAL A 40 -1.19 -6.21 -6.61
C VAL A 40 -1.40 -7.71 -6.41
N ALA A 41 -1.63 -8.43 -7.51
CA ALA A 41 -1.88 -9.86 -7.53
C ALA A 41 -0.63 -10.63 -7.96
N PRO A 42 -0.38 -11.84 -7.41
CA PRO A 42 0.59 -12.75 -8.00
C PRO A 42 0.05 -13.32 -9.33
N PRO A 43 0.91 -13.80 -10.26
CA PRO A 43 0.44 -14.50 -11.46
C PRO A 43 -0.34 -15.79 -11.13
N SER A 44 0.06 -16.47 -10.05
CA SER A 44 -0.63 -17.63 -9.52
C SER A 44 -0.26 -17.86 -8.05
N MET A 45 -1.03 -18.68 -7.36
CA MET A 45 -0.74 -19.03 -5.96
C MET A 45 0.54 -19.86 -5.83
N GLU A 46 0.85 -20.69 -6.81
CA GLU A 46 2.05 -21.52 -6.86
C GLU A 46 3.32 -20.65 -6.96
N ILE A 47 3.29 -19.60 -7.79
CA ILE A 47 4.40 -18.65 -7.89
C ILE A 47 4.57 -17.85 -6.60
N LEU A 48 3.46 -17.48 -5.94
CA LEU A 48 3.53 -16.82 -4.65
C LEU A 48 4.15 -17.74 -3.59
N GLU A 49 3.73 -19.01 -3.53
CA GLU A 49 4.31 -20.01 -2.64
C GLU A 49 5.82 -20.18 -2.86
N GLN A 50 6.25 -20.31 -4.12
CA GLN A 50 7.67 -20.40 -4.45
C GLN A 50 8.43 -19.18 -3.93
N ARG A 51 7.92 -17.96 -4.16
CA ARG A 51 8.53 -16.71 -3.67
C ARG A 51 8.62 -16.63 -2.14
N LEU A 52 7.68 -17.23 -1.42
CA LEU A 52 7.72 -17.30 0.04
C LEU A 52 8.80 -18.28 0.52
N ARG A 53 8.85 -19.46 -0.09
CA ARG A 53 9.80 -20.53 0.26
C ARG A 53 11.24 -20.16 -0.06
N ASP A 54 11.48 -19.49 -1.19
CA ASP A 54 12.81 -19.10 -1.65
C ASP A 54 13.54 -18.16 -0.67
N ARG A 55 12.80 -17.46 0.18
CA ARG A 55 13.39 -16.60 1.22
C ARG A 55 14.10 -17.39 2.31
N LYS A 56 13.74 -18.67 2.54
CA LYS A 56 14.35 -19.58 3.53
C LYS A 56 14.47 -19.01 4.95
N THR A 57 13.60 -18.07 5.30
CA THR A 57 13.64 -17.30 6.56
C THR A 57 12.50 -17.65 7.51
N GLU A 58 11.53 -18.45 7.07
CA GLU A 58 10.27 -18.71 7.77
C GLU A 58 10.07 -20.21 7.96
N SER A 59 9.31 -20.57 9.01
CA SER A 59 8.93 -21.97 9.24
C SER A 59 7.84 -22.42 8.28
N GLU A 60 7.74 -23.73 8.02
CA GLU A 60 6.66 -24.29 7.19
C GLU A 60 5.25 -23.91 7.69
N ALA A 61 5.07 -23.86 9.02
CA ALA A 61 3.80 -23.47 9.63
C ALA A 61 3.45 -21.99 9.32
N ASP A 62 4.43 -21.09 9.34
CA ASP A 62 4.23 -19.69 9.00
C ASP A 62 3.94 -19.50 7.51
N ILE A 63 4.61 -20.27 6.65
CA ILE A 63 4.38 -20.25 5.19
C ILE A 63 2.96 -20.69 4.87
N LEU A 64 2.49 -21.81 5.43
CA LEU A 64 1.12 -22.30 5.20
C LEU A 64 0.07 -21.29 5.67
N LYS A 65 0.29 -20.64 6.82
CA LYS A 65 -0.60 -19.59 7.31
C LYS A 65 -0.64 -18.40 6.34
N ARG A 66 0.51 -17.99 5.80
CA ARG A 66 0.57 -16.90 4.81
C ARG A 66 -0.13 -17.26 3.51
N LEU A 67 -0.02 -18.50 3.05
CA LEU A 67 -0.70 -18.96 1.84
C LEU A 67 -2.22 -19.00 2.02
N SER A 68 -2.70 -19.47 3.17
CA SER A 68 -4.13 -19.42 3.51
C SER A 68 -4.66 -17.99 3.47
N ASN A 69 -3.98 -17.06 4.15
CA ASN A 69 -4.37 -15.66 4.14
C ASN A 69 -4.30 -15.05 2.73
N ALA A 70 -3.23 -15.35 1.98
CA ALA A 70 -3.04 -14.84 0.62
C ALA A 70 -4.15 -15.32 -0.33
N ALA A 71 -4.66 -16.54 -0.18
CA ALA A 71 -5.76 -17.03 -1.00
C ALA A 71 -7.03 -16.18 -0.82
N GLU A 72 -7.40 -15.88 0.44
CA GLU A 72 -8.54 -15.00 0.75
C GLU A 72 -8.31 -13.55 0.25
N GLU A 73 -7.07 -13.06 0.34
CA GLU A 73 -6.69 -11.74 -0.15
C GLU A 73 -6.78 -11.64 -1.66
N VAL A 74 -6.33 -12.66 -2.40
CA VAL A 74 -6.42 -12.74 -3.87
C VAL A 74 -7.86 -12.85 -4.32
N GLU A 75 -8.67 -13.70 -3.69
CA GLU A 75 -10.09 -13.82 -4.00
C GLU A 75 -10.81 -12.48 -3.82
N TYR A 76 -10.58 -11.80 -2.69
CA TYR A 76 -11.19 -10.50 -2.45
C TYR A 76 -10.65 -9.43 -3.42
N GLY A 77 -9.34 -9.38 -3.63
CA GLY A 77 -8.67 -8.33 -4.41
C GLY A 77 -8.96 -8.38 -5.90
N THR A 78 -9.16 -9.58 -6.45
CA THR A 78 -9.47 -9.78 -7.87
C THR A 78 -10.96 -9.73 -8.18
N LYS A 79 -11.82 -9.75 -7.16
CA LYS A 79 -13.27 -9.60 -7.32
C LYS A 79 -13.62 -8.16 -7.73
N GLY A 80 -14.37 -8.03 -8.82
CA GLY A 80 -14.79 -6.74 -9.37
C GLY A 80 -15.50 -5.85 -8.33
N GLY A 81 -15.18 -4.55 -8.36
CA GLY A 81 -15.76 -3.53 -7.47
C GLY A 81 -15.01 -3.33 -6.14
N ASN A 82 -14.09 -4.23 -5.77
CA ASN A 82 -13.29 -4.05 -4.55
C ASN A 82 -12.10 -3.13 -4.74
N PHE A 83 -11.46 -3.13 -5.91
CA PHE A 83 -10.32 -2.29 -6.24
C PHE A 83 -10.56 -1.57 -7.57
N ASP A 84 -10.00 -0.37 -7.71
CA ASP A 84 -10.12 0.46 -8.92
C ASP A 84 -9.18 -0.04 -10.02
N ALA A 85 -8.09 -0.70 -9.65
CA ALA A 85 -7.21 -1.41 -10.58
C ALA A 85 -6.61 -2.68 -9.95
N VAL A 86 -6.30 -3.66 -10.80
CA VAL A 86 -5.57 -4.88 -10.44
C VAL A 86 -4.31 -4.98 -11.29
N ILE A 87 -3.14 -5.08 -10.66
CA ILE A 87 -1.84 -5.22 -11.29
C ILE A 87 -1.30 -6.62 -11.02
N ILE A 88 -1.12 -7.42 -12.07
CA ILE A 88 -0.50 -8.74 -11.96
C ILE A 88 1.02 -8.55 -11.95
N ASN A 89 1.70 -9.02 -10.91
CA ASN A 89 3.14 -8.90 -10.76
C ASN A 89 3.87 -10.22 -11.09
N ASP A 90 3.84 -10.57 -12.36
CA ASP A 90 4.53 -11.72 -12.93
C ASP A 90 5.97 -11.37 -13.35
N ASP A 91 6.12 -10.25 -14.04
CA ASP A 91 7.37 -9.60 -14.44
C ASP A 91 7.39 -8.15 -13.94
N LEU A 92 8.51 -7.73 -13.36
CA LEU A 92 8.59 -6.44 -12.68
C LEU A 92 8.43 -5.25 -13.65
N GLU A 93 8.99 -5.34 -14.85
CA GLU A 93 8.93 -4.24 -15.83
C GLU A 93 7.52 -4.10 -16.38
N ARG A 94 6.90 -5.19 -16.81
CA ARG A 94 5.53 -5.19 -17.33
C ARG A 94 4.49 -4.79 -16.28
N ALA A 95 4.66 -5.27 -15.05
CA ALA A 95 3.80 -4.89 -13.93
C ALA A 95 3.91 -3.39 -13.63
N PHE A 96 5.13 -2.86 -13.68
CA PHE A 96 5.38 -1.43 -13.49
C PHE A 96 4.85 -0.57 -14.64
N GLU A 97 4.97 -1.01 -15.90
CA GLU A 97 4.37 -0.31 -17.05
C GLU A 97 2.85 -0.24 -16.92
N SER A 98 2.21 -1.34 -16.54
CA SER A 98 0.76 -1.41 -16.31
C SER A 98 0.34 -0.47 -15.18
N LEU A 99 1.07 -0.50 -14.07
CA LEU A 99 0.85 0.41 -12.93
C LEU A 99 1.04 1.88 -13.36
N SER A 100 2.11 2.17 -14.09
CA SER A 100 2.42 3.50 -14.61
C SER A 100 1.31 4.02 -15.54
N ALA A 101 0.73 3.18 -16.38
CA ALA A 101 -0.39 3.55 -17.26
C ALA A 101 -1.64 3.91 -16.46
N VAL A 102 -1.98 3.12 -15.43
CA VAL A 102 -3.08 3.42 -14.49
C VAL A 102 -2.85 4.76 -13.80
N LEU A 103 -1.65 4.99 -13.26
CA LEU A 103 -1.34 6.23 -12.56
C LEU A 103 -1.42 7.46 -13.47
N VAL A 104 -0.92 7.39 -14.70
CA VAL A 104 -1.03 8.50 -15.66
C VAL A 104 -2.49 8.77 -16.02
N GLY A 105 -3.33 7.73 -16.10
CA GLY A 105 -4.77 7.87 -16.32
C GLY A 105 -5.48 8.60 -15.17
N TRP A 106 -5.12 8.30 -13.92
CA TRP A 106 -5.69 8.96 -12.73
C TRP A 106 -5.09 10.32 -12.44
N TYR A 107 -3.82 10.53 -12.78
CA TYR A 107 -3.07 11.75 -12.52
C TYR A 107 -2.38 12.24 -13.80
N PRO A 108 -3.10 12.93 -14.70
CA PRO A 108 -2.55 13.40 -15.98
C PRO A 108 -1.35 14.37 -15.84
N HIS A 109 -1.18 14.99 -14.68
CA HIS A 109 -0.02 15.83 -14.38
C HIS A 109 1.29 15.04 -14.21
N LEU A 110 1.24 13.71 -14.19
CA LEU A 110 2.44 12.85 -14.23
C LEU A 110 3.05 12.78 -15.64
N SER A 111 2.27 13.05 -16.69
CA SER A 111 2.72 13.02 -18.08
C SER A 111 2.77 14.39 -18.76
N SER A 112 2.21 15.43 -18.13
CA SER A 112 2.14 16.79 -18.65
C SER A 112 2.35 17.84 -17.56
N VAL A 113 2.81 19.04 -17.93
CA VAL A 113 2.95 20.18 -17.01
C VAL A 113 1.55 20.77 -16.73
N SER A 114 0.70 20.01 -16.03
CA SER A 114 -0.54 20.55 -15.46
C SER A 114 -0.26 21.05 -14.05
N ASN A 115 -0.81 22.23 -13.72
CA ASN A 115 -0.71 22.84 -12.40
C ASN A 115 -1.83 22.41 -11.46
N GLU A 116 -2.82 21.65 -11.92
CA GLU A 116 -3.93 21.18 -11.09
C GLU A 116 -3.56 19.84 -10.41
N LEU A 117 -3.33 19.94 -9.09
CA LEU A 117 -3.11 18.81 -8.20
C LEU A 117 -4.44 18.41 -7.58
N HIS A 118 -4.90 17.20 -7.92
CA HIS A 118 -6.00 16.53 -7.23
C HIS A 118 -5.42 15.30 -6.51
N PRO A 119 -4.82 15.47 -5.32
CA PRO A 119 -4.11 14.39 -4.65
C PRO A 119 -5.12 13.47 -3.95
N HIS A 120 -5.84 12.68 -4.73
CA HIS A 120 -6.44 11.45 -4.22
C HIS A 120 -5.31 10.57 -3.69
N PRO A 121 -5.37 10.05 -2.46
CA PRO A 121 -4.38 9.09 -2.00
C PRO A 121 -4.50 7.78 -2.81
N ILE A 122 -3.42 7.01 -2.87
CA ILE A 122 -3.40 5.68 -3.45
C ILE A 122 -3.17 4.69 -2.33
N VAL A 123 -4.09 3.74 -2.20
CA VAL A 123 -3.90 2.56 -1.34
C VAL A 123 -3.45 1.40 -2.23
N VAL A 124 -2.27 0.88 -1.95
CA VAL A 124 -1.72 -0.32 -2.59
C VAL A 124 -1.88 -1.48 -1.61
N ALA A 125 -2.62 -2.51 -2.02
CA ALA A 125 -2.81 -3.73 -1.24
C ALA A 125 -2.51 -4.96 -2.06
N GLY A 126 -2.31 -6.10 -1.40
CA GLY A 126 -1.93 -7.33 -2.06
C GLY A 126 -1.20 -8.28 -1.11
N PRO A 127 -1.12 -9.58 -1.46
CA PRO A 127 -0.58 -10.57 -0.55
C PRO A 127 0.85 -10.30 -0.14
N SER A 128 1.22 -10.77 1.06
CA SER A 128 2.59 -10.65 1.53
C SER A 128 3.54 -11.45 0.63
N GLY A 129 4.56 -10.82 0.07
CA GLY A 129 5.49 -11.45 -0.88
C GLY A 129 5.19 -11.20 -2.36
N VAL A 130 4.08 -10.50 -2.68
CA VAL A 130 3.69 -10.22 -4.07
C VAL A 130 4.55 -9.15 -4.76
N GLY A 131 5.33 -8.36 -4.01
CA GLY A 131 6.22 -7.33 -4.57
C GLY A 131 5.70 -5.88 -4.52
N LYS A 132 4.73 -5.58 -3.63
CA LYS A 132 4.18 -4.21 -3.43
C LYS A 132 5.27 -3.16 -3.22
N GLY A 133 6.12 -3.36 -2.20
CA GLY A 133 7.20 -2.43 -1.87
C GLY A 133 8.15 -2.18 -3.05
N THR A 134 8.45 -3.22 -3.84
CA THR A 134 9.26 -3.07 -5.07
C THR A 134 8.58 -2.17 -6.09
N LEU A 135 7.28 -2.37 -6.37
CA LEU A 135 6.54 -1.52 -7.29
C LEU A 135 6.39 -0.08 -6.78
N ILE A 136 6.13 0.10 -5.48
CA ILE A 136 6.07 1.41 -4.82
C ILE A 136 7.40 2.14 -4.96
N ASN A 137 8.52 1.47 -4.69
CA ASN A 137 9.85 2.05 -4.87
C ASN A 137 10.08 2.50 -6.31
N LYS A 138 9.67 1.70 -7.31
CA LYS A 138 9.76 2.12 -8.72
C LYS A 138 8.90 3.34 -9.05
N ILE A 139 7.73 3.50 -8.41
CA ILE A 139 6.92 4.72 -8.53
C ILE A 139 7.71 5.91 -8.00
N LEU A 140 8.24 5.80 -6.77
CA LEU A 140 9.01 6.88 -6.14
C LEU A 140 10.26 7.23 -6.96
N GLU A 141 11.01 6.25 -7.45
CA GLU A 141 12.19 6.46 -8.30
C GLU A 141 11.85 7.17 -9.62
N LYS A 142 10.74 6.79 -10.27
CA LYS A 142 10.36 7.35 -11.57
C LYS A 142 9.77 8.75 -11.48
N TYR A 143 9.00 9.02 -10.42
CA TYR A 143 8.15 10.20 -10.32
C TYR A 143 8.54 11.16 -9.20
N ASN A 144 9.64 10.92 -8.48
CA ASN A 144 10.22 11.91 -7.57
C ASN A 144 11.56 12.42 -8.09
N SER A 145 12.02 13.52 -7.50
CA SER A 145 13.24 14.21 -7.93
C SER A 145 13.22 14.65 -9.40
N ILE A 146 12.03 14.93 -9.96
CA ILE A 146 11.89 15.34 -11.37
C ILE A 146 12.34 16.79 -11.52
N PRO A 147 13.34 17.11 -12.35
CA PRO A 147 13.80 18.49 -12.54
C PRO A 147 12.69 19.34 -13.16
N ILE A 148 12.35 20.46 -12.50
CA ILE A 148 11.33 21.40 -13.00
C ILE A 148 11.91 22.77 -13.35
N GLN A 149 12.95 23.20 -12.64
CA GLN A 149 13.70 24.44 -12.89
C GLN A 149 15.16 24.25 -12.44
N LYS A 150 16.02 25.22 -12.76
CA LYS A 150 17.43 25.20 -12.33
C LYS A 150 17.49 25.03 -10.80
N ASP A 151 18.13 23.96 -10.36
CA ASP A 151 18.31 23.59 -8.94
C ASP A 151 17.00 23.30 -8.17
N GLN A 152 15.91 22.97 -8.88
CA GLN A 152 14.63 22.56 -8.28
C GLN A 152 14.12 21.24 -8.84
N THR A 153 13.77 20.33 -7.93
CA THR A 153 13.08 19.08 -8.24
C THR A 153 11.66 19.08 -7.68
N LYS A 154 10.79 18.31 -8.34
CA LYS A 154 9.43 18.06 -7.89
C LYS A 154 9.29 16.58 -7.52
N ASP A 155 8.74 16.36 -6.34
CA ASP A 155 8.27 15.05 -5.90
C ASP A 155 6.76 15.00 -6.12
N TYR A 156 6.30 14.07 -6.95
CA TYR A 156 4.86 13.87 -7.15
C TYR A 156 4.24 13.00 -6.06
N PHE A 157 5.04 12.12 -5.42
CA PHE A 157 4.54 11.13 -4.47
C PHE A 157 5.19 11.25 -3.09
N GLY A 158 4.38 11.07 -2.05
CA GLY A 158 4.82 10.77 -0.69
C GLY A 158 4.46 9.33 -0.34
N PHE A 159 5.19 8.69 0.57
CA PHE A 159 4.91 7.34 1.04
C PHE A 159 4.67 7.37 2.56
N SER A 160 3.57 6.78 3.02
CA SER A 160 3.28 6.60 4.44
C SER A 160 3.47 5.13 4.81
N VAL A 161 4.34 4.89 5.78
CA VAL A 161 4.62 3.56 6.34
C VAL A 161 3.66 3.33 7.50
N SER A 162 2.87 2.27 7.42
CA SER A 162 1.93 1.90 8.47
C SER A 162 2.65 1.46 9.75
N HIS A 163 2.01 1.63 10.89
CA HIS A 163 2.47 1.15 12.19
C HIS A 163 1.87 -0.24 12.47
N THR A 164 2.57 -1.08 13.22
CA THR A 164 2.03 -2.36 13.69
C THR A 164 2.56 -2.75 15.07
N THR A 165 1.75 -3.47 15.84
CA THR A 165 2.17 -4.08 17.12
C THR A 165 2.73 -5.48 16.95
N ARG A 166 2.70 -6.03 15.73
CA ARG A 166 3.31 -7.31 15.40
C ARG A 166 4.82 -7.20 15.55
N GLN A 167 5.48 -8.27 16.00
CA GLN A 167 6.95 -8.34 15.93
C GLN A 167 7.43 -8.41 14.47
N PRO A 168 8.55 -7.74 14.12
CA PRO A 168 9.14 -7.84 12.79
C PRO A 168 9.49 -9.30 12.46
N ARG A 169 9.23 -9.72 11.22
CA ARG A 169 9.68 -11.00 10.69
C ARG A 169 11.16 -10.90 10.31
N PRO A 170 11.87 -12.03 10.19
CA PRO A 170 13.24 -12.02 9.69
C PRO A 170 13.34 -11.33 8.31
N GLY A 171 14.24 -10.35 8.21
CA GLY A 171 14.44 -9.54 7.01
C GLY A 171 13.57 -8.28 6.90
N GLU A 172 12.57 -8.10 7.77
CA GLU A 172 11.82 -6.84 7.83
C GLU A 172 12.61 -5.78 8.60
N VAL A 173 12.52 -4.54 8.13
CA VAL A 173 13.23 -3.36 8.66
C VAL A 173 12.21 -2.33 9.14
N ASP A 174 12.40 -1.83 10.36
CA ASP A 174 11.59 -0.76 10.97
C ASP A 174 11.66 0.54 10.16
N GLY A 175 10.52 1.21 10.01
CA GLY A 175 10.39 2.44 9.21
C GLY A 175 10.45 2.24 7.70
N THR A 176 10.69 1.01 7.22
CA THR A 176 10.60 0.65 5.80
C THR A 176 9.38 -0.21 5.51
N HIS A 177 9.16 -1.26 6.31
CA HIS A 177 8.05 -2.19 6.11
C HIS A 177 6.85 -1.80 6.96
N TYR A 178 7.11 -1.55 8.25
CA TYR A 178 6.19 -0.98 9.21
C TYR A 178 6.99 -0.16 10.22
N HIS A 179 6.33 0.76 10.90
CA HIS A 179 6.79 1.25 12.20
C HIS A 179 6.33 0.25 13.27
N TYR A 180 7.27 -0.56 13.77
CA TYR A 180 7.02 -1.56 14.80
C TYR A 180 6.92 -0.88 16.16
N THR A 181 5.79 -1.05 16.82
CA THR A 181 5.47 -0.39 18.09
C THR A 181 4.90 -1.37 19.10
N THR A 182 4.72 -0.94 20.35
CA THR A 182 4.06 -1.73 21.38
C THR A 182 2.55 -1.53 21.34
N MET A 183 1.80 -2.49 21.88
CA MET A 183 0.33 -2.37 22.03
C MET A 183 -0.06 -1.12 22.83
N ASP A 184 0.69 -0.80 23.88
CA ASP A 184 0.38 0.36 24.74
C ASP A 184 0.63 1.68 24.00
N HIS A 185 1.74 1.81 23.28
CA HIS A 185 2.02 3.01 22.50
C HIS A 185 1.05 3.14 21.31
N MET A 186 0.64 2.01 20.70
CA MET A 186 -0.40 2.01 19.66
C MET A 186 -1.73 2.58 20.17
N LYS A 187 -2.16 2.18 21.36
CA LYS A 187 -3.38 2.69 21.99
C LYS A 187 -3.28 4.17 22.35
N GLU A 188 -2.11 4.65 22.73
CA GLU A 188 -1.85 6.07 22.99
C GLU A 188 -1.98 6.90 21.71
N MET A 189 -1.35 6.48 20.61
CA MET A 189 -1.45 7.16 19.31
C MET A 189 -2.90 7.19 18.80
N VAL A 190 -3.65 6.09 18.97
CA VAL A 190 -5.09 6.04 18.66
C VAL A 190 -5.88 7.07 19.48
N LYS A 191 -5.58 7.18 20.79
CA LYS A 191 -6.23 8.14 21.68
C LYS A 191 -5.94 9.60 21.28
N HIS A 192 -4.81 9.85 20.64
CA HIS A 192 -4.39 11.17 20.17
C HIS A 192 -4.83 11.49 18.73
N ASP A 193 -5.67 10.64 18.12
CA ASP A 193 -6.17 10.82 16.74
C ASP A 193 -5.03 10.92 15.70
N GLU A 194 -3.92 10.19 15.93
CA GLU A 194 -2.73 10.21 15.06
C GLU A 194 -2.89 9.36 13.79
N PHE A 195 -3.96 8.58 13.66
CA PHE A 195 -4.15 7.62 12.57
C PHE A 195 -5.38 7.94 11.72
N VAL A 196 -5.19 7.94 10.40
CA VAL A 196 -6.29 7.95 9.41
C VAL A 196 -7.13 6.68 9.55
N GLU A 197 -6.46 5.55 9.76
CA GLU A 197 -7.11 4.27 9.99
C GLU A 197 -6.31 3.42 10.97
N TYR A 198 -7.01 2.56 11.70
CA TYR A 198 -6.39 1.50 12.49
C TYR A 198 -7.35 0.32 12.60
N ALA A 199 -6.78 -0.87 12.76
CA ALA A 199 -7.50 -2.12 12.86
C ALA A 199 -6.76 -3.13 13.73
N GLU A 200 -7.50 -4.03 14.39
CA GLU A 200 -6.94 -5.22 15.03
C GLU A 200 -7.11 -6.44 14.12
N VAL A 201 -6.00 -7.11 13.81
CA VAL A 201 -5.94 -8.27 12.93
C VAL A 201 -5.09 -9.35 13.61
N HIS A 202 -5.72 -10.49 13.91
CA HIS A 202 -5.09 -11.64 14.58
C HIS A 202 -4.32 -11.26 15.87
N GLY A 203 -4.90 -10.39 16.71
CA GLY A 203 -4.31 -9.96 17.98
C GLY A 203 -3.19 -8.92 17.86
N ASN A 204 -2.91 -8.42 16.64
CA ASN A 204 -2.00 -7.30 16.42
C ASN A 204 -2.79 -6.09 15.91
N MET A 205 -2.41 -4.89 16.35
CA MET A 205 -2.97 -3.67 15.80
C MET A 205 -2.11 -3.16 14.63
N TYR A 206 -2.76 -2.56 13.66
CA TYR A 206 -2.17 -1.87 12.51
C TYR A 206 -2.79 -0.48 12.42
N GLY A 207 -2.03 0.52 11.97
CA GLY A 207 -2.56 1.86 11.79
C GLY A 207 -1.73 2.72 10.88
N THR A 208 -2.37 3.53 10.04
CA THR A 208 -1.71 4.37 9.03
C THR A 208 -1.95 5.84 9.34
N ARG A 209 -0.86 6.62 9.37
CA ARG A 209 -0.88 8.06 9.63
C ARG A 209 -1.05 8.85 8.33
#